data_AF-A0A7Z8CZL8-F1
#
_entry.id   AF-A0A7Z8CZL8-F1
#
_cell.length_a   1.000
_cell.length_b   1.000
_cell.length_c   1.000
_cell.angle_alpha   90.00
_cell.angle_beta   90.00
_cell.angle_gamma   90.00
#
_symmetry.space_group_name_H-M   'P 1'
#
loop_
_entity.id
_entity.type
_entity.pdbx_description
1 polymer ?
#
loop_
_entity_poly.entity_id
_entity_poly.type
_entity_poly.pdbx_seq_one_letter_code
_entity_poly.pdbx_strand_id
1 'polypeptide(L)'
;MSDLLIGIVGLTVFFGIFIIGVVAYVKLLMWVYYDANARNMNGTLIVILVMLFQLIPGLLVYLLLRKPIRNFGYQNSRNSQLWKSSLKYYGILGVCLLMASLISVFAMMK
;
A
#
# COMPACT_ATOMS: atom_id res chain seq x y z
N MET A 1 -39.42 0.58 2.27
CA MET A 1 -38.60 1.73 1.81
C MET A 1 -37.36 1.94 2.67
N SER A 2 -37.40 1.65 3.97
CA SER A 2 -36.26 1.67 4.90
C SER A 2 -35.09 0.77 4.46
N ASP A 3 -35.35 -0.44 3.98
CA ASP A 3 -34.28 -1.40 3.63
C ASP A 3 -33.45 -0.93 2.42
N LEU A 4 -34.10 -0.24 1.47
CA LEU A 4 -33.44 0.33 0.29
C LEU A 4 -32.57 1.54 0.66
N LEU A 5 -33.04 2.36 1.61
CA LEU A 5 -32.25 3.47 2.19
C LEU A 5 -31.04 2.95 2.97
N ILE A 6 -31.21 1.91 3.80
CA ILE A 6 -30.12 1.29 4.56
C ILE A 6 -29.05 0.70 3.62
N GLY A 7 -29.47 0.05 2.52
CA GLY A 7 -28.56 -0.47 1.51
C GLY A 7 -27.71 0.62 0.84
N ILE A 8 -28.33 1.74 0.42
CA ILE A 8 -27.62 2.85 -0.21
C ILE A 8 -26.63 3.53 0.77
N VAL A 9 -27.05 3.74 2.03
CA VAL A 9 -26.20 4.31 3.07
C VAL A 9 -25.04 3.37 3.42
N GLY A 10 -25.29 2.07 3.57
CA GLY A 10 -24.23 1.09 3.83
C GLY A 10 -23.19 1.03 2.71
N LEU A 11 -23.64 1.07 1.46
CA LEU A 11 -22.77 1.02 0.29
C LEU A 11 -21.91 2.29 0.17
N THR A 12 -22.50 3.48 0.37
CA THR A 12 -21.75 4.75 0.37
C THR A 12 -20.71 4.83 1.49
N VAL A 13 -21.05 4.37 2.71
CA VAL A 13 -20.08 4.32 3.83
C VAL A 13 -18.95 3.33 3.54
N PHE A 14 -19.27 2.15 2.99
CA PHE A 14 -18.27 1.15 2.62
C PHE A 14 -17.27 1.69 1.59
N PHE A 15 -17.76 2.30 0.50
CA PHE A 15 -16.89 2.92 -0.51
C PHE A 15 -16.07 4.09 0.06
N GLY A 16 -16.65 4.89 0.96
CA GLY A 16 -15.94 5.97 1.64
C GLY A 16 -14.73 5.46 2.46
N ILE A 17 -14.95 4.45 3.31
CA ILE A 17 -13.89 3.82 4.10
C ILE A 17 -12.85 3.16 3.18
N PHE A 18 -13.30 2.51 2.11
CA PHE A 18 -12.42 1.87 1.13
C PHE A 18 -11.46 2.87 0.48
N ILE A 19 -11.97 4.01 0.01
CA ILE A 19 -11.15 5.06 -0.61
C ILE A 19 -10.11 5.60 0.38
N ILE A 20 -10.52 5.87 1.63
CA ILE A 20 -9.60 6.33 2.68
C ILE A 20 -8.51 5.29 2.94
N GLY A 21 -8.88 4.01 3.02
CA GLY A 21 -7.95 2.89 3.18
C GLY A 21 -6.92 2.82 2.06
N VAL A 22 -7.36 2.95 0.81
CA VAL A 22 -6.46 2.95 -0.36
C VAL A 22 -5.49 4.15 -0.31
N VAL A 23 -5.98 5.35 0.03
CA VAL A 23 -5.12 6.54 0.13
C VAL A 23 -4.07 6.38 1.24
N ALA A 24 -4.48 5.87 2.41
CA ALA A 24 -3.57 5.61 3.53
C ALA A 24 -2.52 4.56 3.15
N TYR A 25 -2.94 3.48 2.48
CA TYR A 25 -2.07 2.42 1.98
C TYR A 25 -1.00 2.96 1.02
N VAL A 26 -1.41 3.75 0.03
CA VAL A 26 -0.51 4.36 -0.94
C VAL A 26 0.51 5.28 -0.23
N LYS A 27 0.07 6.12 0.70
CA LYS A 27 0.97 6.99 1.50
C LYS A 27 1.99 6.18 2.30
N LEU A 28 1.57 5.05 2.88
CA LEU A 28 2.48 4.18 3.63
C LEU A 28 3.55 3.58 2.72
N LEU A 29 3.19 3.12 1.52
CA LEU A 29 4.17 2.66 0.54
C LEU A 29 5.12 3.78 0.07
N MET A 30 4.63 5.02 -0.05
CA MET A 30 5.50 6.19 -0.28
C MET A 30 6.54 6.33 0.81
N TRP A 31 6.09 6.27 2.05
CA TRP A 31 6.98 6.40 3.18
C TRP A 31 8.03 5.29 3.21
N VAL A 32 7.62 4.03 3.01
CA VAL A 32 8.55 2.88 2.94
C VAL A 32 9.59 3.06 1.84
N TYR A 33 9.17 3.48 0.65
CA TYR A 33 10.08 3.72 -0.46
C TYR A 33 11.13 4.80 -0.13
N TYR A 34 10.66 5.93 0.39
CA TYR A 34 11.54 7.05 0.69
C TYR A 34 12.46 6.76 1.88
N ASP A 35 11.99 6.06 2.91
CA ASP A 35 12.79 5.62 4.05
C ASP A 35 13.86 4.60 3.60
N ALA A 36 13.52 3.66 2.72
CA ALA A 36 14.47 2.69 2.19
C ALA A 36 15.55 3.35 1.33
N ASN A 37 15.16 4.25 0.42
CA ASN A 37 16.12 5.00 -0.39
C ASN A 37 17.02 5.89 0.46
N ALA A 38 16.49 6.54 1.51
CA ALA A 38 17.28 7.36 2.44
C ALA A 38 18.34 6.52 3.20
N ARG A 39 18.10 5.21 3.35
CA ARG A 39 19.02 4.26 3.99
C ARG A 39 19.95 3.56 2.99
N ASN A 40 20.04 4.04 1.74
CA ASN A 40 20.79 3.37 0.65
C ASN A 40 20.37 1.91 0.43
N MET A 41 19.07 1.64 0.57
CA MET A 41 18.45 0.36 0.23
C MET A 41 17.62 0.56 -1.04
N ASN A 42 17.45 -0.50 -1.84
CA ASN A 42 16.62 -0.42 -3.05
C ASN A 42 15.14 -0.30 -2.64
N GLY A 43 14.60 0.92 -2.63
CA GLY A 43 13.24 1.19 -2.17
C GLY A 43 12.16 0.44 -2.95
N THR A 44 12.37 0.17 -4.24
CA THR A 44 11.42 -0.59 -5.06
C THR A 44 11.31 -2.04 -4.59
N LEU A 45 12.44 -2.68 -4.31
CA LEU A 45 12.47 -4.05 -3.78
C LEU A 45 11.79 -4.16 -2.42
N ILE A 46 12.00 -3.17 -1.55
CA ILE A 46 11.37 -3.13 -0.23
C ILE A 46 9.86 -2.96 -0.35
N VAL A 47 9.38 -2.05 -1.20
CA VAL A 47 7.93 -1.87 -1.43
C VAL A 47 7.29 -3.15 -1.94
N ILE A 48 7.91 -3.83 -2.92
CA ILE A 48 7.42 -5.12 -3.43
C ILE A 48 7.36 -6.16 -2.31
N LEU A 49 8.40 -6.23 -1.47
CA LEU A 49 8.42 -7.14 -0.32
C LEU A 49 7.29 -6.83 0.67
N VAL A 50 7.05 -5.56 1.00
CA VAL A 50 5.95 -5.15 1.88
C VAL A 50 4.58 -5.53 1.28
N MET A 51 4.41 -5.41 -0.03
CA MET A 51 3.18 -5.80 -0.71
C MET A 51 2.96 -7.31 -0.73
N LEU A 52 4.00 -8.12 -0.98
CA LEU A 52 3.92 -9.58 -1.03
C LEU A 52 3.57 -10.19 0.34
N PHE A 53 4.14 -9.64 1.42
CA PHE A 53 3.92 -10.11 2.78
C PHE A 53 2.77 -9.38 3.48
N GLN A 54 1.68 -9.06 2.76
CA GLN A 54 0.43 -8.52 3.33
C GLN A 54 0.55 -7.26 4.21
N LEU A 55 1.33 -6.25 3.78
CA LEU A 55 1.52 -4.96 4.45
C LEU A 55 2.11 -5.05 5.86
N ILE A 56 1.39 -5.60 6.84
CA ILE A 56 1.78 -5.64 8.25
C ILE A 56 2.98 -6.58 8.47
N PRO A 57 2.96 -7.87 8.06
CA PRO A 57 4.14 -8.72 8.17
C PRO A 57 5.33 -8.18 7.36
N GLY A 58 5.07 -7.70 6.14
CA GLY A 58 6.11 -7.14 5.28
C GLY A 58 6.76 -5.87 5.85
N LEU A 59 5.96 -4.99 6.46
CA LEU A 59 6.46 -3.80 7.14
C LEU A 59 7.28 -4.17 8.39
N LEU A 60 6.85 -5.16 9.17
CA LEU A 60 7.61 -5.66 10.31
C LEU A 60 8.99 -6.18 9.89
N VAL A 61 9.04 -7.02 8.85
CA VAL A 61 10.29 -7.54 8.29
C VAL A 61 11.18 -6.38 7.83
N TYR A 62 10.61 -5.39 7.14
CA TYR A 62 11.35 -4.20 6.72
C TYR A 62 11.92 -3.42 7.92
N LEU A 63 11.10 -3.15 8.94
CA LEU A 63 11.50 -2.37 10.10
C LEU A 63 12.58 -3.05 10.95
N LEU A 64 12.60 -4.38 10.98
CA LEU A 64 13.63 -5.17 11.66
C LEU A 64 14.94 -5.23 10.87
N LEU A 65 14.88 -5.33 9.54
CA LEU A 65 16.05 -5.47 8.67
C LEU A 65 16.61 -4.13 8.16
N ARG A 66 15.94 -3.00 8.42
CA ARG A 66 16.36 -1.68 7.90
C ARG A 66 17.73 -1.28 8.45
N LYS A 67 18.59 -0.77 7.58
CA LYS A 67 19.90 -0.22 7.97
C LYS A 67 19.73 1.03 8.84
N PRO A 68 20.66 1.32 9.78
CA PRO A 68 20.63 2.54 10.57
C PRO A 68 20.77 3.79 9.67
N ILE A 69 20.16 4.90 10.10
CA ILE A 69 20.23 6.19 9.40
C ILE A 69 21.67 6.70 9.52
N ARG A 70 22.49 6.50 8.49
CA ARG A 70 23.76 7.23 8.33
C ARG A 70 23.50 8.37 7.35
N ASN A 71 24.27 9.46 7.44
CA ASN A 71 24.18 10.64 6.58
C ASN A 71 24.50 10.31 5.12
N PHE A 72 23.61 9.58 4.46
CA PHE A 72 23.70 9.23 3.06
C PHE A 72 23.04 10.35 2.28
N GLY A 73 23.86 11.12 1.56
CA GLY A 73 23.43 12.29 0.82
C GLY A 73 22.23 11.98 -0.08
N TYR A 74 21.27 12.91 -0.06
CA TYR A 74 20.02 12.93 -0.83
C TYR A 74 20.24 12.67 -2.35
N GLN A 75 20.38 11.41 -2.77
CA GLN A 75 20.44 11.01 -4.20
C GLN A 75 19.05 10.95 -4.88
N ASN A 76 18.02 11.53 -4.27
CA ASN A 76 16.62 11.17 -4.53
C ASN A 76 15.87 12.10 -5.52
N SER A 77 16.55 12.81 -6.41
CA SER A 77 15.87 13.69 -7.39
C SER A 77 15.20 12.87 -8.52
N ARG A 78 15.96 12.02 -9.22
CA ARG A 78 15.47 11.31 -10.42
C ARG A 78 14.55 10.12 -10.10
N ASN A 79 14.89 9.37 -9.04
CA ASN A 79 14.12 8.19 -8.62
C ASN A 79 12.75 8.56 -8.01
N SER A 80 12.65 9.70 -7.32
CA SER A 80 11.36 10.18 -6.79
C SER A 80 10.32 10.44 -7.89
N GLN A 81 10.75 10.86 -9.08
CA GLN A 81 9.87 11.17 -10.21
C GLN A 81 9.40 9.91 -10.95
N LEU A 82 10.30 8.94 -11.20
CA LEU A 82 9.94 7.62 -11.75
C LEU A 82 9.03 6.85 -10.81
N TRP A 83 9.23 7.01 -9.50
CA TRP A 83 8.42 6.35 -8.49
C TRP A 83 7.03 6.96 -8.34
N LYS A 84 6.86 8.28 -8.48
CA LYS A 84 5.53 8.90 -8.58
C LYS A 84 4.70 8.32 -9.73
N SER A 85 5.33 8.01 -10.86
CA SER A 85 4.67 7.28 -11.97
C SER A 85 4.41 5.82 -11.64
N SER A 86 5.36 5.12 -11.00
CA SER A 86 5.22 3.70 -10.62
C SER A 86 4.18 3.47 -9.52
N LEU A 87 3.96 4.43 -8.63
CA LEU A 87 3.00 4.34 -7.54
C LEU A 87 1.56 4.24 -8.02
N LYS A 88 1.25 4.85 -9.17
CA LYS A 88 -0.06 4.65 -9.83
C LYS A 88 -0.29 3.16 -10.08
N TYR A 89 0.73 2.44 -10.54
CA TYR A 89 0.66 1.01 -10.82
C TYR A 89 0.64 0.16 -9.54
N TYR A 90 1.42 0.51 -8.51
CA TYR A 90 1.37 -0.21 -7.23
C TYR A 90 0.04 0.00 -6.48
N GLY A 91 -0.55 1.19 -6.55
CA GLY A 91 -1.90 1.43 -6.01
C GLY A 91 -2.94 0.56 -6.71
N ILE A 92 -2.88 0.47 -8.04
CA ILE A 92 -3.75 -0.41 -8.83
C ILE A 92 -3.52 -1.87 -8.47
N LEU A 93 -2.26 -2.31 -8.36
CA LEU A 93 -1.90 -3.69 -7.97
C LEU A 93 -2.44 -4.03 -6.57
N GLY A 94 -2.30 -3.13 -5.60
CA GLY A 94 -2.82 -3.31 -4.25
C GLY A 94 -4.36 -3.40 -4.21
N VAL A 95 -5.05 -2.59 -5.02
CA VAL A 95 -6.50 -2.69 -5.21
C VAL A 95 -6.88 -4.02 -5.85
N CYS A 96 -6.16 -4.48 -6.88
CA CYS A 96 -6.40 -5.79 -7.49
C CYS A 96 -6.21 -6.93 -6.49
N LEU A 97 -5.18 -6.87 -5.64
CA LEU A 97 -4.92 -7.88 -4.60
C LEU A 97 -6.00 -7.88 -3.50
N LEU A 98 -6.49 -6.70 -3.10
CA LEU A 98 -7.61 -6.58 -2.17
C LEU A 98 -8.93 -7.10 -2.76
N MET A 99 -9.18 -6.84 -4.03
CA MET A 99 -10.33 -7.41 -4.73
C MET A 99 -10.22 -8.93 -4.85
N ALA A 100 -9.03 -9.45 -5.17
CA ALA A 100 -8.78 -10.89 -5.22
C ALA A 100 -8.97 -11.57 -3.87
N SER A 101 -8.52 -10.95 -2.77
CA SER A 101 -8.71 -11.50 -1.42
C SER A 101 -10.18 -11.48 -1.00
N LEU A 102 -10.92 -10.39 -1.29
CA LEU A 102 -12.36 -10.33 -1.05
C LEU A 102 -13.11 -11.41 -1.84
N ILE A 103 -12.78 -11.61 -3.12
CA ILE A 103 -13.36 -12.68 -3.95
C ILE A 103 -13.09 -14.05 -3.35
N SER A 104 -11.87 -14.32 -2.87
CA SER A 104 -11.55 -15.60 -2.23
C SER A 104 -12.32 -15.86 -0.94
N VAL A 105 -12.56 -14.81 -0.12
CA VAL A 105 -13.35 -14.93 1.11
C VAL A 105 -14.82 -15.22 0.79
N PHE A 106 -15.40 -14.52 -0.21
CA PHE A 106 -16.74 -14.80 -0.68
C PHE A 106 -16.88 -16.19 -1.32
N ALA A 107 -15.83 -16.70 -1.97
CA ALA A 107 -15.79 -18.05 -2.52
C ALA A 107 -15.74 -19.14 -1.42
N MET A 108 -15.09 -18.85 -0.28
CA MET A 108 -15.03 -19.76 0.88
C MET A 108 -16.30 -19.77 1.74
N MET A 109 -17.14 -18.74 1.64
CA MET A 109 -18.40 -18.62 2.39
C MET A 109 -19.62 -19.26 1.70
N LYS A 110 -19.44 -19.82 0.50
CA LYS A 110 -20.43 -20.66 -0.18
C LYS A 110 -20.19 -22.13 0.15
#